data_AF-A0A536KAA2-F1
#
_entry.id   AF-A0A536KAA2-F1
#
_cell.length_a   1.000
_cell.length_b   1.000
_cell.length_c   1.000
_cell.angle_alpha   90.00
_cell.angle_beta   90.00
_cell.angle_gamma   90.00
#
_symmetry.space_group_name_H-M   'P 1'
#
loop_
_entity.id
_entity.type
_entity.pdbx_description
1 polymer ?
#
loop_
_entity_poly.entity_id
_entity_poly.type
_entity_poly.pdbx_seq_one_letter_code
_entity_poly.pdbx_strand_id
1 'polypeptide(L)'
;SSAVRMTHLPSGIIVTCQNERSQIKNRDMALKVLRSRLVALREQQRSEQRQELKGAHQSNEWGSQIRSYVLHPYTLVKDHRTGFETGNVQAVLDGDLEAFMEAFLRWDAGREGKAA
;
A
#
# COMPACT_ATOMS: atom_id res chain seq x y z
N SER A 1 33.98 14.71 -29.58
CA SER A 1 33.60 13.74 -28.53
C SER A 1 32.14 13.35 -28.75
N SER A 2 31.82 12.07 -28.92
CA SER A 2 30.44 11.59 -29.16
C SER A 2 29.73 11.12 -27.88
N ALA A 3 30.47 10.78 -26.82
CA ALA A 3 29.91 10.29 -25.56
C ALA A 3 29.10 11.37 -24.83
N VAL A 4 27.97 10.97 -24.24
CA VAL A 4 27.07 11.85 -23.47
C VAL A 4 26.94 11.33 -22.05
N ARG A 5 27.15 12.22 -21.07
CA ARG A 5 26.84 12.01 -19.66
C ARG A 5 25.82 13.06 -19.23
N MET A 6 24.72 12.61 -18.64
CA MET A 6 23.67 13.48 -18.14
C MET A 6 23.33 13.11 -16.70
N THR A 7 23.02 14.13 -15.90
CA THR A 7 22.61 13.99 -14.51
C THR A 7 21.25 14.63 -14.34
N HIS A 8 20.28 13.88 -13.82
CA HIS A 8 19.01 14.44 -13.40
C HIS A 8 19.17 15.03 -12.00
N LEU A 9 19.30 16.36 -11.93
CA LEU A 9 19.59 17.08 -10.68
C LEU A 9 18.62 16.74 -9.53
N PRO A 10 17.29 16.66 -9.73
CA PRO A 10 16.37 16.40 -8.62
C PRO A 10 16.48 15.00 -8.02
N SER A 11 16.81 13.97 -8.81
CA SER A 11 16.89 12.58 -8.33
C SER A 11 18.31 12.05 -8.19
N GLY A 12 19.31 12.83 -8.60
CA GLY A 12 20.72 12.41 -8.63
C GLY A 12 21.05 11.31 -9.65
N ILE A 13 20.10 10.86 -10.48
CA ILE A 13 20.32 9.76 -11.43
C ILE A 13 21.28 10.22 -12.53
N ILE A 14 22.40 9.50 -12.66
CA ILE A 14 23.39 9.71 -13.71
C ILE A 14 23.21 8.65 -14.80
N VAL A 15 23.15 9.09 -16.06
CA VAL A 15 23.10 8.24 -17.25
C VAL A 15 24.23 8.60 -18.19
N THR A 16 24.93 7.58 -18.68
CA THR A 16 26.02 7.69 -19.65
C THR A 16 25.71 6.87 -20.88
N CYS A 17 25.92 7.42 -22.07
CA CYS A 17 25.75 6.71 -23.34
C CYS A 17 26.90 7.04 -24.30
N GLN A 18 27.49 5.99 -24.88
CA GLN A 18 28.63 6.07 -25.80
C GLN A 18 28.49 5.14 -27.02
N ASN A 19 27.28 4.65 -27.28
CA ASN A 19 27.04 3.55 -28.21
C ASN A 19 27.20 3.97 -29.67
N GLU A 20 26.88 5.22 -30.00
CA GLU A 20 26.84 5.74 -31.36
C GLU A 20 27.98 6.72 -31.65
N ARG A 21 28.33 6.85 -32.93
CA ARG A 21 29.29 7.85 -33.41
C ARG A 21 28.75 9.28 -33.35
N SER A 22 27.41 9.44 -33.32
CA SER A 22 26.72 10.73 -33.25
C SER A 22 26.33 11.10 -31.81
N GLN A 23 26.69 12.31 -31.40
CA GLN A 23 26.31 12.88 -30.09
C GLN A 23 24.79 12.99 -29.93
N ILE A 24 24.06 13.34 -30.99
CA ILE A 24 22.60 13.52 -30.93
C ILE A 24 21.92 12.18 -30.62
N LYS A 25 22.33 11.11 -31.32
CA LYS A 25 21.82 9.76 -31.07
C LYS A 25 22.12 9.27 -29.65
N ASN A 26 23.33 9.53 -29.14
CA ASN A 26 23.69 9.20 -27.76
C ASN A 26 22.86 9.99 -26.74
N ARG A 27 22.54 11.26 -27.03
CA ARG A 27 21.65 12.07 -26.18
C ARG A 27 20.24 11.51 -26.15
N ASP A 28 19.66 11.16 -27.30
CA ASP A 28 18.30 10.59 -27.37
C ASP A 28 18.21 9.25 -26.64
N MET A 29 19.21 8.39 -26.80
CA MET A 29 19.28 7.12 -26.10
C MET A 29 19.41 7.33 -24.58
N ALA A 30 20.29 8.22 -24.15
CA ALA A 30 20.46 8.54 -22.74
C ALA A 30 19.17 9.12 -22.11
N LEU A 31 18.42 9.95 -22.84
CA LEU A 31 17.11 10.45 -22.39
C LEU A 31 16.07 9.34 -22.25
N LYS A 32 16.03 8.36 -23.17
CA LYS A 32 15.14 7.20 -23.06
C LYS A 32 15.45 6.36 -21.82
N VAL A 33 16.73 6.09 -21.58
CA VAL A 33 17.18 5.36 -20.39
C VAL A 33 16.87 6.15 -19.11
N LEU A 34 17.12 7.46 -19.11
CA LEU A 34 16.82 8.32 -17.97
C LEU A 34 15.32 8.30 -17.64
N ARG A 35 14.45 8.42 -18.65
CA ARG A 35 13.00 8.35 -18.48
C ARG A 35 12.56 7.02 -17.86
N SER A 36 13.09 5.89 -18.35
CA SER A 36 12.78 4.57 -17.81
C SER A 36 13.17 4.45 -16.33
N ARG A 37 14.37 4.93 -15.95
CA ARG A 37 14.81 4.94 -14.54
C ARG A 37 13.94 5.83 -13.65
N LEU A 38 13.51 6.99 -14.15
CA LEU A 38 12.62 7.89 -13.41
C LEU A 38 11.23 7.28 -13.18
N VAL A 39 10.69 6.57 -14.17
CA VAL A 39 9.42 5.83 -14.02
C VAL A 39 9.56 4.76 -12.96
N ALA A 40 10.62 3.95 -13.01
CA ALA A 40 10.88 2.91 -12.02
C ALA A 40 11.01 3.48 -10.59
N LEU A 41 11.73 4.60 -10.43
CA LEU A 41 11.86 5.30 -9.15
C LEU A 41 10.49 5.76 -8.62
N ARG A 42 9.64 6.32 -9.49
CA ARG A 42 8.30 6.78 -9.09
C ARG A 42 7.38 5.62 -8.73
N GLU A 43 7.47 4.50 -9.43
CA GLU A 43 6.72 3.28 -9.10
C GLU A 43 7.16 2.69 -7.76
N GLN A 44 8.47 2.67 -7.50
CA GLN A 44 9.02 2.27 -6.21
C GLN A 44 8.46 3.14 -5.08
N GLN A 45 8.59 4.47 -5.20
CA GLN A 45 8.06 5.43 -4.21
C GLN A 45 6.55 5.25 -3.98
N ARG A 46 5.76 5.03 -5.04
CA ARG A 46 4.32 4.75 -4.92
C ARG A 46 4.06 3.42 -4.22
N SER A 47 4.91 2.42 -4.41
CA SER A 47 4.76 1.12 -3.77
C SER A 47 5.12 1.18 -2.29
N GLU A 48 6.15 1.95 -1.92
CA GLU A 48 6.57 2.22 -0.55
C GLU A 48 5.47 2.99 0.19
N GLN A 49 4.98 4.10 -0.36
CA GLN A 49 3.85 4.86 0.22
C GLN A 49 2.60 3.99 0.41
N ARG A 50 2.31 3.09 -0.56
CA ARG A 50 1.18 2.17 -0.44
C ARG A 50 1.41 1.12 0.65
N GLN A 51 2.65 0.67 0.84
CA GLN A 51 3.01 -0.27 1.91
C GLN A 51 2.89 0.39 3.28
N GLU A 52 3.38 1.63 3.42
CA GLU A 52 3.21 2.43 4.63
C GLU A 52 1.72 2.60 4.99
N LEU A 53 0.88 2.97 4.01
CA LEU A 53 -0.57 3.12 4.21
C LEU A 53 -1.29 1.81 4.56
N LYS A 54 -0.81 0.66 4.06
CA LYS A 54 -1.37 -0.65 4.40
C LYS A 54 -1.08 -1.06 5.85
N GLY A 55 -0.10 -0.42 6.50
CA GLY A 55 0.32 -0.74 7.85
C GLY A 55 1.07 -2.07 7.95
N ALA A 56 1.23 -2.56 9.18
CA ALA A 56 1.91 -3.82 9.44
C ALA A 56 1.20 -4.99 8.74
N HIS A 57 1.96 -5.79 8.01
CA HIS A 57 1.45 -6.95 7.30
C HIS A 57 0.83 -7.94 8.30
N GLN A 58 -0.50 -8.11 8.27
CA GLN A 58 -1.16 -9.18 9.01
C GLN A 58 -0.92 -10.50 8.28
N SER A 59 -0.26 -11.46 8.93
CA SER A 59 -0.11 -12.81 8.38
C SER A 59 -1.50 -13.44 8.19
N ASN A 60 -1.72 -14.20 7.12
CA ASN A 60 -2.97 -14.91 6.91
C ASN A 60 -2.93 -16.29 7.61
N GLU A 61 -2.50 -16.27 8.87
CA GLU A 61 -2.36 -17.44 9.72
C GLU A 61 -3.63 -17.66 10.54
N TRP A 62 -3.86 -18.90 10.97
CA TRP A 62 -4.97 -19.20 11.85
C TRP A 62 -4.85 -18.40 13.17
N GLY A 63 -5.84 -17.56 13.48
CA GLY A 63 -5.84 -16.71 14.66
C GLY A 63 -5.51 -15.23 14.43
N SER A 64 -5.10 -14.83 13.21
CA SER A 64 -4.92 -13.41 12.86
C SER A 64 -6.22 -12.71 12.41
N GLN A 65 -7.33 -13.44 12.35
CA GLN A 65 -8.63 -12.91 11.89
C GLN A 65 -9.17 -11.80 12.80
N ILE A 66 -9.59 -10.69 12.20
CA ILE A 66 -10.21 -9.59 12.95
C ILE A 66 -11.67 -9.86 13.33
N ARG A 67 -12.36 -10.76 12.63
CA ARG A 67 -13.78 -11.03 12.81
C ARG A 67 -14.12 -12.47 12.45
N SER A 68 -14.93 -13.11 13.28
CA SER A 68 -15.48 -14.44 12.99
C SER A 68 -16.94 -14.34 12.56
N TYR A 69 -17.27 -15.04 11.48
CA TYR A 69 -18.63 -15.22 10.99
C TYR A 69 -19.00 -16.69 11.15
N VAL A 70 -19.91 -16.99 12.09
CA VAL A 70 -20.45 -18.33 12.31
C VAL A 70 -21.86 -18.33 11.76
N LEU A 71 -22.12 -19.19 10.76
CA LEU A 71 -23.44 -19.33 10.14
C LEU A 71 -24.22 -20.56 10.65
N HIS A 72 -23.51 -21.55 11.19
CA HIS A 72 -24.09 -22.79 11.72
C HIS A 72 -23.14 -23.34 12.82
N PRO A 73 -23.65 -23.93 13.92
CA PRO A 73 -25.06 -24.24 14.24
C PRO A 73 -25.88 -23.07 14.77
N TYR A 74 -25.23 -21.95 15.06
CA TYR A 74 -25.87 -20.69 15.42
C TYR A 74 -25.33 -19.57 14.52
N THR A 75 -26.08 -18.49 14.41
CA THR A 75 -25.68 -17.32 13.63
C THR A 75 -25.05 -16.28 14.56
N LEU A 76 -23.77 -16.01 14.39
CA LEU A 76 -23.05 -14.99 15.16
C LEU A 76 -21.93 -14.36 14.32
N VAL A 77 -21.89 -13.04 14.30
CA VAL A 77 -20.72 -12.28 13.83
C VAL A 77 -20.08 -11.61 15.04
N LYS A 78 -18.78 -11.83 15.24
CA LYS A 78 -18.02 -11.27 16.37
C LYS A 78 -16.72 -10.62 15.90
N ASP A 79 -16.53 -9.33 16.18
CA ASP A 79 -15.27 -8.62 15.94
C ASP A 79 -14.35 -8.80 17.16
N HIS A 80 -13.19 -9.43 16.94
CA HIS A 80 -12.25 -9.77 18.01
C HIS A 80 -11.45 -8.56 18.51
N ARG A 81 -11.45 -7.45 17.77
CA ARG A 81 -10.73 -6.24 18.17
C ARG A 81 -11.54 -5.43 19.17
N THR A 82 -12.83 -5.23 18.87
CA THR A 82 -13.74 -4.38 19.64
C THR A 82 -14.59 -5.16 20.64
N GLY A 83 -14.74 -6.48 20.44
CA GLY A 83 -15.64 -7.33 21.21
C GLY A 83 -17.10 -7.21 20.81
N PHE A 84 -17.45 -6.36 19.83
CA PHE A 84 -18.82 -6.20 19.36
C PHE A 84 -19.29 -7.45 18.60
N GLU A 85 -20.52 -7.87 18.88
CA GLU A 85 -21.12 -9.05 18.26
C GLU A 85 -22.60 -8.84 17.91
N THR A 86 -23.07 -9.54 16.87
CA THR A 86 -24.48 -9.52 16.44
C THR A 86 -24.92 -10.91 15.97
N GLY A 87 -26.16 -11.26 16.29
CA GLY A 87 -26.77 -12.52 15.86
C GLY A 87 -27.35 -12.49 14.44
N ASN A 88 -27.59 -11.29 13.89
CA ASN A 88 -28.18 -11.14 12.55
C ASN A 88 -27.11 -11.18 11.46
N VAL A 89 -26.60 -12.39 11.17
CA VAL A 89 -25.51 -12.58 10.20
C VAL A 89 -25.91 -12.18 8.78
N GLN A 90 -27.17 -12.39 8.39
CA GLN A 90 -27.64 -12.09 7.02
C GLN A 90 -27.55 -10.59 6.73
N ALA A 91 -28.06 -9.73 7.62
CA ALA A 91 -27.96 -8.28 7.45
C ALA A 91 -26.50 -7.82 7.32
N VAL A 92 -25.58 -8.40 8.10
CA VAL A 92 -24.15 -8.07 8.04
C VAL A 92 -23.53 -8.48 6.70
N LEU A 93 -23.91 -9.65 6.16
CA LEU A 93 -23.48 -10.10 4.84
C LEU A 93 -24.09 -9.25 3.71
N ASP A 94 -25.30 -8.72 3.92
CA ASP A 94 -25.99 -7.81 3.01
C ASP A 94 -25.45 -6.36 3.08
N GLY A 95 -24.50 -6.08 3.98
CA GLY A 95 -23.76 -4.81 4.04
C GLY A 95 -24.03 -3.95 5.28
N ASP A 96 -24.81 -4.42 6.24
CA ASP A 96 -25.04 -3.74 7.52
C ASP A 96 -23.79 -3.84 8.42
N LEU A 97 -22.78 -3.03 8.08
CA LEU A 97 -21.48 -2.97 8.76
C LEU A 97 -21.31 -1.73 9.63
N GLU A 98 -22.31 -0.84 9.68
CA GLU A 98 -22.19 0.47 10.31
C GLU A 98 -21.88 0.36 11.80
N ALA A 99 -22.58 -0.52 12.52
CA ALA A 99 -22.33 -0.76 13.93
C ALA A 99 -20.90 -1.28 14.20
N PHE A 100 -20.36 -2.11 13.31
CA PHE A 100 -18.98 -2.60 13.42
C PHE A 100 -17.96 -1.49 13.17
N MET A 101 -18.22 -0.62 12.18
CA MET A 101 -17.35 0.52 11.86
C MET A 101 -17.33 1.51 13.01
N GLU A 102 -18.48 1.87 13.57
CA GLU A 102 -18.58 2.78 14.70
C GLU A 102 -17.86 2.21 15.93
N ALA A 103 -18.10 0.92 16.26
CA ALA A 103 -17.41 0.25 17.36
C ALA A 103 -15.89 0.26 17.19
N PHE A 104 -15.39 0.08 15.96
CA PHE A 104 -13.96 0.12 15.66
C PHE A 104 -13.38 1.52 15.83
N LEU A 105 -14.02 2.55 15.26
CA LEU A 105 -13.55 3.93 15.38
C LEU A 105 -13.52 4.41 16.84
N ARG A 106 -14.52 4.04 17.65
CA ARG A 106 -14.53 4.34 19.09
C ARG A 106 -13.41 3.62 19.84
N TRP A 107 -13.17 2.36 19.53
CA TRP A 107 -12.10 1.57 20.14
C TRP A 107 -10.71 2.13 19.78
N ASP A 108 -10.50 2.52 18.53
CA ASP A 108 -9.25 3.05 18.01
C ASP A 108 -8.93 4.43 18.61
N ALA A 109 -9.90 5.36 18.60
CA ALA A 109 -9.77 6.65 19.25
C ALA A 109 -9.49 6.53 20.76
N GLY A 110 -10.12 5.55 21.43
CA GLY A 110 -9.86 5.24 22.84
C GLY A 110 -8.46 4.65 23.11
N ARG A 111 -7.78 4.15 22.08
CA ARG A 111 -6.42 3.60 22.15
C ARG A 111 -5.38 4.71 22.08
N GLU A 112 -5.57 5.67 21.17
CA GLU A 112 -4.72 6.86 21.05
C GLU A 112 -4.73 7.70 22.33
N GLY A 113 -5.90 7.88 22.95
CA GLY A 113 -6.04 8.60 24.22
C GLY A 113 -5.43 7.93 25.44
N LYS A 114 -5.02 6.65 25.35
CA LYS A 114 -4.30 5.92 26.43
C LYS A 114 -2.79 5.83 26.19
N ALA A 115 -2.33 6.16 24.98
CA ALA A 115 -0.91 6.14 24.61
C ALA A 115 -0.25 7.54 24.73
N ALA A 116 -1.04 8.59 24.93
CA ALA A 116 -0.61 9.93 25.31
C ALA A 116 -0.59 10.10 26.84
#